data_AF-A0A848TIP9-F1
#
_entry.id   AF-A0A848TIP9-F1
#
_cell.length_a   1.000
_cell.length_b   1.000
_cell.length_c   1.000
_cell.angle_alpha   90.00
_cell.angle_beta   90.00
_cell.angle_gamma   90.00
#
_symmetry.space_group_name_H-M   'P 1'
#
loop_
_entity.id
_entity.type
_entity.pdbx_description
1 polymer ?
#
loop_
_entity_poly.entity_id
_entity_poly.type
_entity_poly.pdbx_seq_one_letter_code
_entity_poly.pdbx_strand_id
1 'polypeptide(L)'
;VLSSVTAIRSASSILADGGEIAPEWQARFHRNIFEDSRRLAQSTEALVSYLDAGADIERGISLPQEDVEIWLEGQGWRIAALEETPEIDIGDLLAADAAPQGAAARHLAERYLAQYAADVRAVPLAVLAGALAEGIDDPGALASRFGTALPVIFRRLATLPAEAFPDAQPRGLLACDGSGTLIFRKPVLGFDVPRFGAACPLWPLFQALQRPMQPLRQSLHAAAREPQGFTAWAVSEARFPGGFAGPAVIEAWMLIQPEPRGARPADTLNVGASCRICAHADCPARREPPLVATVDAG
;
A
#
# COMPACT_ATOMS: atom_id res chain seq x y z
N VAL A 1 13.99 10.62 14.54
CA VAL A 1 13.46 10.08 15.83
C VAL A 1 14.36 8.99 16.41
N LEU A 2 14.48 7.80 15.79
CA LEU A 2 15.27 6.69 16.36
C LEU A 2 16.75 7.02 16.60
N SER A 3 17.40 7.75 15.69
CA SER A 3 18.78 8.19 15.87
C SER A 3 18.94 9.17 17.04
N SER A 4 18.06 10.16 17.17
CA SER A 4 18.06 11.09 18.32
C SER A 4 17.84 10.36 19.65
N VAL A 5 16.93 9.37 19.69
CA VAL A 5 16.73 8.54 20.87
C VAL A 5 17.98 7.73 21.21
N THR A 6 18.62 7.11 20.22
CA THR A 6 19.86 6.35 20.42
C THR A 6 21.01 7.25 20.87
N ALA A 7 21.14 8.45 20.31
CA ALA A 7 22.16 9.43 20.66
C ALA A 7 21.97 9.96 22.10
N ILE A 8 20.74 10.32 22.47
CA ILE A 8 20.39 10.73 23.83
C ILE A 8 20.70 9.59 24.81
N ARG A 9 20.30 8.36 24.49
CA ARG A 9 20.54 7.18 25.35
C ARG A 9 22.03 6.93 25.55
N SER A 10 22.82 7.00 24.47
CA SER A 10 24.28 6.81 24.51
C SER A 10 24.96 7.89 25.35
N ALA A 11 24.69 9.16 25.08
CA ALA A 11 25.28 10.29 25.83
C ALA A 11 24.86 10.28 27.31
N SER A 12 23.60 9.94 27.60
CA SER A 12 23.09 9.83 28.97
C SER A 12 23.72 8.66 29.72
N SER A 13 23.95 7.52 29.05
CA SER A 13 24.61 6.35 29.66
C SER A 13 26.05 6.66 30.04
N ILE A 14 26.79 7.35 29.17
CA ILE A 14 28.19 7.76 29.44
C ILE A 14 28.25 8.68 30.67
N LEU A 15 27.32 9.64 30.78
CA LEU A 15 27.23 10.52 31.94
C LEU A 15 26.79 9.79 33.23
N ALA A 16 26.04 8.69 33.11
CA ALA A 16 25.52 7.92 34.24
C ALA A 16 26.50 6.86 34.78
N ASP A 17 27.45 6.37 33.96
CA ASP A 17 28.43 5.33 34.32
C ASP A 17 29.45 5.76 35.39
N GLY A 18 29.43 7.02 35.84
CA GLY A 18 30.10 7.48 37.06
C GLY A 18 31.63 7.60 36.98
N GLY A 19 32.24 7.45 35.81
CA GLY A 19 33.67 7.72 35.59
C GLY A 19 34.02 9.20 35.69
N GLU A 20 35.28 9.53 36.01
CA GLU A 20 35.77 10.93 35.96
C GLU A 20 35.77 11.44 34.52
N ILE A 21 34.78 12.26 34.17
CA ILE A 21 34.68 12.94 32.87
C ILE A 21 35.16 14.37 33.05
N ALA A 22 36.11 14.82 32.23
CA ALA A 22 36.57 16.20 32.27
C ALA A 22 35.41 17.19 32.03
N PRO A 23 35.35 18.34 32.74
CA PRO A 23 34.21 19.26 32.69
C PRO A 23 33.82 19.73 31.27
N GLU A 24 34.79 19.88 30.38
CA GLU A 24 34.59 20.25 28.98
C GLU A 24 33.79 19.20 28.19
N TRP A 25 34.03 17.91 28.44
CA TRP A 25 33.34 16.80 27.80
C TRP A 25 31.94 16.62 28.37
N GLN A 26 31.78 16.81 29.68
CA GLN A 26 30.48 16.82 30.33
C GLN A 26 29.56 17.91 29.76
N ALA A 27 30.07 19.14 29.60
CA ALA A 27 29.33 20.23 28.97
C ALA A 27 28.94 19.92 27.52
N ARG A 28 29.81 19.23 26.77
CA ARG A 28 29.51 18.79 25.40
C ARG A 28 28.42 17.72 25.37
N PHE A 29 28.44 16.73 26.26
CA PHE A 29 27.39 15.72 26.33
C PHE A 29 26.04 16.33 26.71
N HIS A 30 25.98 17.23 27.68
CA HIS A 30 24.75 17.94 28.04
C HIS A 30 24.19 18.75 26.87
N ARG A 31 25.04 19.46 26.12
CA ARG A 31 24.62 20.20 24.91
C ARG A 31 24.07 19.25 23.84
N ASN A 32 24.76 18.14 23.56
CA ASN A 32 24.30 17.15 22.58
C ASN A 32 22.94 16.57 22.98
N ILE A 33 22.77 16.16 24.25
CA ILE A 33 21.48 15.66 24.77
C ILE A 33 20.38 16.70 24.60
N PHE A 34 20.65 17.97 24.92
CA PHE A 34 19.69 19.05 24.79
C PHE A 34 19.28 19.27 23.32
N GLU A 35 20.24 19.35 22.40
CA GLU A 35 19.99 19.54 20.97
C GLU A 35 19.20 18.37 20.35
N ASP A 36 19.59 17.13 20.65
CA ASP A 36 18.88 15.95 20.17
C ASP A 36 17.50 15.80 20.80
N SER A 37 17.33 16.16 22.07
CA SER A 37 16.01 16.17 22.73
C SER A 37 15.09 17.20 22.10
N ARG A 38 15.60 18.39 21.77
CA ARG A 38 14.84 19.43 21.08
C ARG A 38 14.44 19.00 19.67
N ARG A 39 15.35 18.38 18.92
CA ARG A 39 15.07 17.82 17.58
C ARG A 39 14.00 16.72 17.65
N LEU A 40 14.07 15.87 18.68
CA LEU A 40 13.09 14.82 18.91
C LEU A 40 11.70 15.40 19.25
N ALA A 41 11.64 16.40 20.14
CA ALA A 41 10.39 17.08 20.50
C ALA A 41 9.73 17.71 19.27
N GLN A 42 10.48 18.50 18.50
CA GLN A 42 9.99 19.15 17.28
C GLN A 42 9.50 18.15 16.24
N SER A 43 10.23 17.04 16.02
CA SER A 43 9.81 15.99 15.09
C SER A 43 8.53 15.29 15.57
N THR A 44 8.39 15.08 16.88
CA THR A 44 7.20 14.46 17.48
C THR A 44 6.00 15.39 17.39
N GLU A 45 6.15 16.68 17.70
CA GLU A 45 5.09 17.69 17.57
C GLU A 45 4.59 17.81 16.14
N ALA A 46 5.50 17.85 15.15
CA ALA A 46 5.13 17.89 13.74
C ALA A 46 4.37 16.63 13.30
N LEU A 47 4.77 15.46 13.81
CA LEU A 47 4.10 14.19 13.51
C LEU A 47 2.71 14.10 14.16
N VAL A 48 2.58 14.52 15.42
CA VAL A 48 1.29 14.59 16.13
C VAL A 48 0.36 15.56 15.42
N SER A 49 0.82 16.78 15.08
CA SER A 49 0.02 17.75 14.35
C SER A 49 -0.44 17.25 12.99
N TYR A 50 0.41 16.50 12.27
CA TYR A 50 0.04 15.87 11.00
C TYR A 50 -1.03 14.79 11.17
N LEU A 51 -0.91 13.94 12.21
CA LEU A 51 -1.88 12.90 12.51
C LEU A 51 -3.21 13.50 12.98
N ASP A 52 -3.18 14.53 13.83
CA ASP A 52 -4.38 15.25 14.30
C ASP A 52 -5.10 15.96 13.14
N ALA A 53 -4.37 16.53 12.18
CA ALA A 53 -4.96 17.12 10.99
C ALA A 53 -5.65 16.08 10.08
N GLY A 54 -5.15 14.84 10.06
CA GLY A 54 -5.84 13.71 9.43
C GLY A 54 -7.07 13.26 10.24
N ALA A 55 -6.96 13.19 11.56
CA ALA A 55 -8.02 12.78 12.46
C ALA A 55 -9.19 13.79 12.54
N ASP A 56 -8.94 15.08 12.31
CA ASP A 56 -9.99 16.10 12.21
C ASP A 56 -10.82 15.98 10.92
N ILE A 57 -10.26 15.40 9.86
CA ILE A 57 -11.02 14.96 8.68
C ILE A 57 -11.86 13.72 9.02
N GLU A 58 -11.35 12.82 9.87
CA GLU A 58 -12.00 11.56 10.29
C GLU A 58 -13.16 11.75 11.28
N ARG A 59 -13.24 12.86 12.02
CA ARG A 59 -14.20 13.05 13.13
C ARG A 59 -15.69 13.19 12.75
N GLY A 60 -16.13 12.83 11.54
CA GLY A 60 -17.57 12.82 11.25
C GLY A 60 -18.07 12.16 9.96
N ILE A 61 -17.24 11.87 8.95
CA ILE A 61 -17.71 11.27 7.69
C ILE A 61 -16.63 10.31 7.18
N SER A 62 -16.85 9.01 7.35
CA SER A 62 -16.10 8.00 6.58
C SER A 62 -16.37 8.26 5.09
N LEU A 63 -15.32 8.27 4.26
CA LEU A 63 -15.53 8.47 2.84
C LEU A 63 -16.26 7.24 2.28
N PRO A 64 -17.18 7.39 1.30
CA PRO A 64 -17.91 6.26 0.74
C PRO A 64 -17.04 5.09 0.27
N GLN A 65 -15.83 5.38 -0.22
CA GLN A 65 -14.86 4.37 -0.62
C GLN A 65 -14.24 3.63 0.59
N GLU A 66 -14.00 4.33 1.70
CA GLU A 66 -13.46 3.74 2.93
C GLU A 66 -14.47 2.81 3.59
N ASP A 67 -15.76 3.18 3.60
CA ASP A 67 -16.83 2.30 4.08
C ASP A 67 -16.87 0.97 3.32
N VAL A 68 -16.68 1.02 2.00
CA VAL A 68 -16.61 -0.18 1.17
C VAL A 68 -15.35 -1.00 1.50
N GLU A 69 -14.18 -0.36 1.62
CA GLU A 69 -12.93 -1.05 1.96
C GLU A 69 -12.98 -1.71 3.35
N ILE A 70 -13.54 -1.04 4.36
CA ILE A 70 -13.76 -1.59 5.71
C ILE A 70 -14.71 -2.78 5.65
N TRP A 71 -15.81 -2.68 4.91
CA TRP A 71 -16.75 -3.77 4.73
C TRP A 71 -16.09 -4.98 4.04
N LEU A 72 -15.30 -4.75 2.98
CA LEU A 72 -14.56 -5.80 2.29
C LEU A 72 -13.52 -6.46 3.21
N GLU A 73 -12.81 -5.68 4.01
CA GLU A 73 -11.87 -6.20 5.01
C GLU A 73 -12.57 -7.11 6.03
N GLY A 74 -13.77 -6.72 6.49
CA GLY A 74 -14.62 -7.55 7.37
C GLY A 74 -15.03 -8.89 6.76
N GLN A 75 -15.05 -8.99 5.43
CA GLN A 75 -15.31 -10.23 4.68
C GLN A 75 -14.01 -10.99 4.31
N GLY A 76 -12.85 -10.53 4.78
CA GLY A 76 -11.56 -11.08 4.36
C GLY A 76 -11.26 -10.87 2.88
N TRP A 77 -11.82 -9.81 2.28
CA TRP A 77 -11.73 -9.43 0.86
C TRP A 77 -12.31 -10.45 -0.13
N ARG A 78 -13.07 -11.44 0.36
CA ARG A 78 -13.68 -12.50 -0.45
C ARG A 78 -15.18 -12.52 -0.23
N ILE A 79 -15.95 -12.46 -1.32
CA ILE A 79 -17.41 -12.51 -1.27
C ILE A 79 -17.85 -13.95 -1.51
N ALA A 80 -17.94 -14.73 -0.42
CA ALA A 80 -18.22 -16.17 -0.48
C ALA A 80 -19.47 -16.52 -1.32
N ALA A 81 -20.55 -15.76 -1.15
CA ALA A 81 -21.79 -15.96 -1.92
C ALA A 81 -21.57 -15.85 -3.44
N LEU A 82 -20.71 -14.94 -3.90
CA LEU A 82 -20.38 -14.79 -5.32
C LEU A 82 -19.41 -15.85 -5.83
N GLU A 83 -18.57 -16.43 -4.97
CA GLU A 83 -17.74 -17.59 -5.34
C GLU A 83 -18.58 -18.84 -5.57
N GLU A 84 -19.67 -18.99 -4.81
CA GLU A 84 -20.60 -20.12 -4.92
C GLU A 84 -21.64 -19.94 -6.01
N THR A 85 -22.19 -18.73 -6.14
CA THR A 85 -23.23 -18.39 -7.13
C THR A 85 -22.98 -17.00 -7.72
N PRO A 86 -22.21 -16.91 -8.82
CA PRO A 86 -21.85 -15.63 -9.45
C PRO A 86 -23.04 -14.83 -10.00
N GLU A 87 -24.20 -15.46 -10.18
CA GLU A 87 -25.44 -14.87 -10.69
C GLU A 87 -26.38 -14.40 -9.59
N ILE A 88 -26.00 -14.51 -8.31
CA ILE A 88 -26.82 -14.01 -7.19
C ILE A 88 -27.10 -12.52 -7.35
N ASP A 89 -28.30 -12.09 -6.93
CA ASP A 89 -28.66 -10.69 -6.97
C ASP A 89 -27.76 -9.89 -6.01
N ILE A 90 -27.09 -8.89 -6.56
CA ILE A 90 -26.25 -7.95 -5.81
C ILE A 90 -27.10 -7.16 -4.80
N GLY A 91 -28.37 -6.89 -5.13
CA GLY A 91 -29.31 -6.24 -4.22
C GLY A 91 -29.51 -7.03 -2.93
N ASP A 92 -29.59 -8.35 -3.01
CA ASP A 92 -29.73 -9.23 -1.84
C ASP A 92 -28.49 -9.18 -0.95
N LEU A 93 -27.30 -9.16 -1.56
CA LEU A 93 -26.03 -9.02 -0.81
C LEU A 93 -25.93 -7.68 -0.09
N LEU A 94 -26.45 -6.61 -0.69
CA LEU A 94 -26.45 -5.26 -0.11
C LEU A 94 -27.63 -5.02 0.85
N ALA A 95 -28.61 -5.91 0.92
CA ALA A 95 -29.71 -5.83 1.88
C ALA A 95 -29.29 -6.24 3.31
N ALA A 96 -28.16 -6.94 3.45
CA ALA A 96 -27.62 -7.33 4.76
C ALA A 96 -27.24 -6.11 5.61
N ASP A 97 -27.50 -6.18 6.92
CA ASP A 97 -27.23 -5.08 7.87
C ASP A 97 -25.75 -4.66 7.89
N ALA A 98 -24.84 -5.61 7.65
CA ALA A 98 -23.41 -5.37 7.64
C ALA A 98 -22.90 -4.67 6.35
N ALA A 99 -23.75 -4.48 5.34
CA ALA A 99 -23.36 -3.82 4.09
C ALA A 99 -23.07 -2.31 4.30
N PRO A 100 -22.28 -1.67 3.41
CA PRO A 100 -22.00 -0.24 3.50
C PRO A 100 -23.29 0.59 3.50
N GLN A 101 -23.36 1.54 4.43
CA GLN A 101 -24.55 2.37 4.62
C GLN A 101 -24.43 3.69 3.84
N GLY A 102 -25.57 4.25 3.45
CA GLY A 102 -25.62 5.48 2.63
C GLY A 102 -25.50 5.22 1.13
N ALA A 103 -26.18 6.07 0.34
CA ALA A 103 -26.38 5.85 -1.09
C ALA A 103 -25.06 5.78 -1.90
N ALA A 104 -24.09 6.63 -1.56
CA ALA A 104 -22.80 6.67 -2.27
C ALA A 104 -21.96 5.41 -2.02
N ALA A 105 -21.87 4.93 -0.77
CA ALA A 105 -21.12 3.73 -0.44
C ALA A 105 -21.78 2.48 -1.04
N ARG A 106 -23.12 2.40 -1.00
CA ARG A 106 -23.89 1.33 -1.67
C ARG A 106 -23.65 1.29 -3.17
N HIS A 107 -23.62 2.44 -3.84
CA HIS A 107 -23.33 2.50 -5.28
C HIS A 107 -21.91 2.00 -5.61
N LEU A 108 -20.92 2.35 -4.79
CA LEU A 108 -19.54 1.85 -4.95
C LEU A 108 -19.45 0.35 -4.69
N ALA A 109 -20.14 -0.15 -3.65
CA ALA A 109 -20.22 -1.57 -3.32
C ALA A 109 -20.90 -2.38 -4.44
N GLU A 110 -21.99 -1.87 -5.00
CA GLU A 110 -22.69 -2.49 -6.14
C GLU A 110 -21.76 -2.64 -7.34
N ARG A 111 -21.04 -1.57 -7.71
CA ARG A 111 -20.05 -1.61 -8.78
C ARG A 111 -18.92 -2.60 -8.50
N TYR A 112 -18.42 -2.64 -7.27
CA TYR A 112 -17.41 -3.61 -6.85
C TYR A 112 -17.93 -5.05 -6.98
N LEU A 113 -19.13 -5.34 -6.46
CA LEU A 113 -19.75 -6.65 -6.51
C LEU A 113 -20.02 -7.11 -7.94
N ALA A 114 -20.46 -6.21 -8.82
CA ALA A 114 -20.63 -6.52 -10.24
C ALA A 114 -19.31 -6.88 -10.92
N GLN A 115 -18.24 -6.14 -10.61
CA GLN A 115 -16.89 -6.45 -11.09
C GLN A 115 -16.38 -7.79 -10.53
N TYR A 116 -16.57 -8.03 -9.23
CA TYR A 116 -16.19 -9.27 -8.57
C TYR A 116 -16.88 -10.47 -9.21
N ALA A 117 -18.20 -10.40 -9.42
CA ALA A 117 -18.99 -11.43 -10.08
C ALA A 117 -18.48 -11.72 -11.50
N ALA A 118 -18.14 -10.67 -12.27
CA ALA A 118 -17.55 -10.82 -13.59
C ALA A 118 -16.18 -11.50 -13.54
N ASP A 119 -15.34 -11.17 -12.56
CA ASP A 119 -14.03 -11.78 -12.38
C ASP A 119 -14.13 -13.25 -11.96
N VAL A 120 -15.09 -13.60 -11.09
CA VAL A 120 -15.36 -15.00 -10.69
C VAL A 120 -15.77 -15.83 -11.91
N ARG A 121 -16.67 -15.30 -12.77
CA ARG A 121 -17.06 -15.98 -14.01
C ARG A 121 -15.89 -16.17 -14.97
N ALA A 122 -15.01 -15.17 -15.07
CA ALA A 122 -13.84 -15.24 -15.94
C ALA A 122 -12.79 -16.23 -15.41
N VAL A 123 -12.56 -16.23 -14.09
CA VAL A 123 -11.55 -17.07 -13.43
C VAL A 123 -12.09 -17.61 -12.09
N PRO A 124 -12.76 -18.77 -12.13
CA PRO A 124 -13.30 -19.41 -10.93
C PRO A 124 -12.19 -19.77 -9.93
N LEU A 125 -12.49 -19.66 -8.63
CA LEU A 125 -11.53 -19.88 -7.55
C LEU A 125 -10.82 -21.23 -7.62
N ALA A 126 -11.56 -22.31 -7.82
CA ALA A 126 -11.00 -23.67 -7.87
C ALA A 126 -10.01 -23.84 -9.04
N VAL A 127 -10.29 -23.19 -10.17
CA VAL A 127 -9.43 -23.25 -11.37
C VAL A 127 -8.15 -22.43 -11.16
N LEU A 128 -8.26 -21.24 -10.55
CA LEU A 128 -7.10 -20.43 -10.19
C LEU A 128 -6.22 -21.13 -9.16
N ALA A 129 -6.82 -21.70 -8.11
CA ALA A 129 -6.11 -22.44 -7.09
C ALA A 129 -5.39 -23.67 -7.68
N GLY A 130 -6.01 -24.37 -8.63
CA GLY A 130 -5.35 -25.45 -9.38
C GLY A 130 -4.11 -24.99 -10.14
N ALA A 131 -4.20 -23.86 -10.86
CA ALA A 131 -3.04 -23.30 -11.58
C ALA A 131 -1.90 -22.87 -10.65
N LEU A 132 -2.22 -22.29 -9.50
CA LEU A 132 -1.23 -21.96 -8.46
C LEU A 132 -0.59 -23.22 -7.88
N ALA A 133 -1.36 -24.28 -7.64
CA ALA A 133 -0.84 -25.57 -7.16
C ALA A 133 0.08 -26.27 -8.18
N GLU A 134 -0.12 -26.01 -9.47
CA GLU A 134 0.78 -26.43 -10.55
C GLU A 134 2.07 -25.58 -10.64
N GLY A 135 2.21 -24.54 -9.79
CA GLY A 135 3.38 -23.67 -9.73
C GLY A 135 3.35 -22.49 -10.69
N ILE A 136 2.19 -22.12 -11.26
CA ILE A 136 2.06 -20.93 -12.10
C ILE A 136 1.71 -19.73 -11.21
N ASP A 137 2.73 -18.99 -10.78
CA ASP A 137 2.59 -17.81 -9.92
C ASP A 137 2.79 -16.46 -10.65
N ASP A 138 3.31 -16.48 -11.89
CA ASP A 138 3.42 -15.31 -12.75
C ASP A 138 2.03 -14.83 -13.24
N PRO A 139 1.60 -13.60 -12.92
CA PRO A 139 0.29 -13.11 -13.31
C PRO A 139 0.07 -13.02 -14.84
N GLY A 140 1.13 -12.81 -15.62
CA GLY A 140 1.07 -12.81 -17.09
C GLY A 140 0.87 -14.21 -17.65
N ALA A 141 1.52 -15.22 -17.07
CA ALA A 141 1.30 -16.62 -17.41
C ALA A 141 -0.14 -17.05 -17.08
N LEU A 142 -0.67 -16.64 -15.92
CA LEU A 142 -2.06 -16.88 -15.54
C LEU A 142 -3.05 -16.18 -16.50
N ALA A 143 -2.79 -14.91 -16.85
CA ALA A 143 -3.62 -14.16 -17.79
C ALA A 143 -3.68 -14.85 -19.17
N SER A 144 -2.52 -15.30 -19.66
CA SER A 144 -2.41 -16.09 -20.89
C SER A 144 -3.16 -17.42 -20.81
N ARG A 145 -3.00 -18.17 -19.71
CA ARG A 145 -3.68 -19.45 -19.48
C ARG A 145 -5.20 -19.33 -19.49
N PHE A 146 -5.75 -18.28 -18.87
CA PHE A 146 -7.19 -18.08 -18.76
C PHE A 146 -7.79 -17.23 -19.88
N GLY A 147 -6.96 -16.71 -20.79
CA GLY A 147 -7.42 -15.86 -21.89
C GLY A 147 -8.10 -14.57 -21.41
N THR A 148 -7.61 -13.99 -20.31
CA THR A 148 -8.22 -12.81 -19.66
C THR A 148 -7.20 -11.68 -19.51
N ALA A 149 -7.69 -10.49 -19.17
CA ALA A 149 -6.84 -9.33 -18.95
C ALA A 149 -6.11 -9.40 -17.60
N LEU A 150 -4.90 -8.82 -17.54
CA LEU A 150 -4.07 -8.80 -16.33
C LEU A 150 -4.79 -8.24 -15.09
N PRO A 151 -5.58 -7.15 -15.16
CA PRO A 151 -6.32 -6.66 -14.00
C PRO A 151 -7.33 -7.65 -13.43
N VAL A 152 -7.91 -8.55 -14.25
CA VAL A 152 -8.76 -9.64 -13.76
C VAL A 152 -7.94 -10.57 -12.87
N ILE A 153 -6.76 -11.00 -13.33
CA ILE A 153 -5.85 -11.84 -12.55
C ILE A 153 -5.41 -11.13 -11.26
N PHE A 154 -5.05 -9.85 -11.33
CA PHE A 154 -4.63 -9.10 -10.15
C PHE A 154 -5.74 -9.03 -9.11
N ARG A 155 -6.98 -8.73 -9.51
CA ARG A 155 -8.15 -8.73 -8.61
C ARG A 155 -8.40 -10.11 -8.02
N ARG A 156 -8.36 -11.17 -8.82
CA ARG A 156 -8.59 -12.54 -8.32
C ARG A 156 -7.52 -12.98 -7.33
N LEU A 157 -6.23 -12.78 -7.64
CA LEU A 157 -5.13 -13.09 -6.72
C LEU A 157 -5.22 -12.30 -5.41
N ALA A 158 -5.66 -11.04 -5.47
CA ALA A 158 -5.85 -10.22 -4.29
C ALA A 158 -6.97 -10.71 -3.36
N THR A 159 -7.98 -11.43 -3.89
CA THR A 159 -9.09 -11.99 -3.11
C THR A 159 -8.80 -13.37 -2.50
N LEU A 160 -7.67 -13.97 -2.85
CA LEU A 160 -7.27 -15.27 -2.29
C LEU A 160 -6.77 -15.13 -0.85
N PRO A 161 -7.11 -16.11 0.01
CA PRO A 161 -6.58 -16.15 1.36
C PRO A 161 -5.10 -16.54 1.33
N ALA A 162 -4.39 -16.30 2.44
CA ALA A 162 -2.94 -16.47 2.53
C ALA A 162 -2.49 -17.90 2.20
N GLU A 163 -3.28 -18.89 2.60
CA GLU A 163 -3.02 -20.33 2.45
C GLU A 163 -3.07 -20.79 0.98
N ALA A 164 -3.61 -19.97 0.07
CA ALA A 164 -3.59 -20.25 -1.35
C ALA A 164 -2.19 -20.05 -1.99
N PHE A 165 -1.26 -19.43 -1.27
CA PHE A 165 0.07 -19.11 -1.77
C PHE A 165 1.16 -19.93 -1.07
N PRO A 166 2.24 -20.31 -1.78
CA PRO A 166 3.37 -21.04 -1.18
C PRO A 166 4.05 -20.30 -0.03
N ASP A 167 4.00 -18.96 -0.02
CA ASP A 167 4.58 -18.10 1.01
C ASP A 167 3.64 -17.82 2.19
N ALA A 168 2.43 -18.40 2.17
CA ALA A 168 1.39 -18.22 3.18
C ALA A 168 1.10 -16.74 3.50
N GLN A 169 1.14 -15.86 2.48
CA GLN A 169 0.89 -14.43 2.62
C GLN A 169 -0.16 -13.93 1.64
N PRO A 170 -1.13 -13.09 2.07
CA PRO A 170 -2.10 -12.50 1.15
C PRO A 170 -1.42 -11.47 0.24
N ARG A 171 -2.02 -11.22 -0.93
CA ARG A 171 -1.53 -10.18 -1.86
C ARG A 171 -2.21 -8.84 -1.61
N GLY A 172 -1.44 -7.75 -1.71
CA GLY A 172 -1.98 -6.39 -1.72
C GLY A 172 -2.43 -6.01 -3.13
N LEU A 173 -3.37 -5.07 -3.25
CA LEU A 173 -3.82 -4.56 -4.54
C LEU A 173 -4.14 -3.08 -4.45
N LEU A 174 -3.52 -2.29 -5.32
CA LEU A 174 -3.82 -0.88 -5.48
C LEU A 174 -4.33 -0.60 -6.89
N ALA A 175 -5.25 0.35 -7.00
CA ALA A 175 -5.66 0.91 -8.29
C ALA A 175 -5.66 2.45 -8.26
N CYS A 176 -5.31 3.07 -9.37
CA CYS A 176 -5.47 4.50 -9.57
C CYS A 176 -6.06 4.85 -10.93
N ASP A 177 -6.68 6.03 -11.02
CA ASP A 177 -7.11 6.60 -12.28
C ASP A 177 -5.97 7.31 -13.03
N GLY A 178 -6.28 7.86 -14.21
CA GLY A 178 -5.31 8.59 -15.05
C GLY A 178 -4.70 9.84 -14.41
N SER A 179 -5.26 10.36 -13.31
CA SER A 179 -4.67 11.47 -12.54
C SER A 179 -3.65 10.98 -11.50
N GLY A 180 -3.57 9.66 -11.28
CA GLY A 180 -2.80 9.05 -10.21
C GLY A 180 -3.55 9.03 -8.87
N THR A 181 -4.85 9.37 -8.85
CA THR A 181 -5.67 9.29 -7.64
C THR A 181 -5.95 7.82 -7.33
N LEU A 182 -5.62 7.37 -6.13
CA LEU A 182 -5.91 6.01 -5.68
C LEU A 182 -7.43 5.81 -5.52
N ILE A 183 -7.99 4.89 -6.29
CA ILE A 183 -9.43 4.59 -6.35
C ILE A 183 -9.80 3.26 -5.68
N PHE A 184 -8.81 2.43 -5.34
CA PHE A 184 -9.00 1.19 -4.59
C PHE A 184 -7.73 0.83 -3.81
N ARG A 185 -7.88 0.42 -2.55
CA ARG A 185 -6.78 0.01 -1.68
C ARG A 185 -7.12 -1.29 -0.95
N LYS A 186 -6.45 -2.36 -1.29
CA LYS A 186 -6.30 -3.55 -0.43
C LYS A 186 -4.89 -3.57 0.15
N PRO A 187 -4.71 -3.28 1.46
CA PRO A 187 -3.39 -3.25 2.07
C PRO A 187 -2.77 -4.65 2.16
N VAL A 188 -1.45 -4.69 2.33
CA VAL A 188 -0.70 -5.88 2.72
C VAL A 188 0.28 -5.49 3.83
N LEU A 189 0.49 -6.39 4.79
CA LEU A 189 1.36 -6.12 5.93
C LEU A 189 2.76 -5.70 5.45
N GLY A 190 3.31 -4.65 6.07
CA GLY A 190 4.63 -4.11 5.76
C GLY A 190 4.69 -3.16 4.55
N PHE A 191 3.60 -3.01 3.80
CA PHE A 191 3.49 -2.02 2.72
C PHE A 191 2.46 -0.94 3.08
N ASP A 192 2.97 0.17 3.63
CA ASP A 192 2.12 1.28 4.09
C ASP A 192 1.52 2.05 2.90
N VAL A 193 0.18 2.10 2.85
CA VAL A 193 -0.58 2.81 1.81
C VAL A 193 -1.17 4.08 2.40
N PRO A 194 -0.82 5.28 1.89
CA PRO A 194 -1.39 6.51 2.43
C PRO A 194 -2.88 6.58 2.08
N ARG A 195 -3.71 6.83 3.12
CA ARG A 195 -5.14 7.14 2.94
C ARG A 195 -5.32 8.50 2.28
N PHE A 196 -4.55 9.48 2.77
CA PHE A 196 -4.62 10.88 2.33
C PHE A 196 -3.29 11.35 1.72
N GLY A 197 -3.39 12.32 0.83
CA GLY A 197 -2.24 12.94 0.17
C GLY A 197 -1.63 12.09 -0.93
N ALA A 198 -0.48 12.54 -1.43
CA ALA A 198 0.21 11.89 -2.53
C ALA A 198 1.02 10.67 -2.05
N ALA A 199 0.82 9.54 -2.73
CA ALA A 199 1.67 8.37 -2.57
C ALA A 199 3.07 8.56 -3.18
N CYS A 200 3.98 7.63 -2.89
CA CYS A 200 5.31 7.65 -3.46
C CYS A 200 5.27 7.55 -5.00
N PRO A 201 5.82 8.53 -5.73
CA PRO A 201 5.74 8.56 -7.20
C PRO A 201 6.58 7.44 -7.86
N LEU A 202 7.44 6.77 -7.09
CA LEU A 202 8.28 5.68 -7.58
C LEU A 202 7.54 4.34 -7.64
N TRP A 203 6.34 4.24 -7.08
CA TRP A 203 5.56 3.00 -7.18
C TRP A 203 5.31 2.61 -8.65
N PRO A 204 5.52 1.33 -9.03
CA PRO A 204 5.26 0.84 -10.38
C PRO A 204 3.86 1.16 -10.90
N LEU A 205 2.87 1.29 -10.00
CA LEU A 205 1.52 1.76 -10.31
C LEU A 205 1.50 3.02 -11.19
N PHE A 206 2.29 4.05 -10.82
CA PHE A 206 2.30 5.33 -11.55
C PHE A 206 3.16 5.27 -12.81
N GLN A 207 4.15 4.37 -12.85
CA GLN A 207 4.93 4.13 -14.07
C GLN A 207 4.07 3.45 -15.14
N ALA A 208 3.16 2.56 -14.74
CA ALA A 208 2.23 1.88 -15.64
C ALA A 208 1.30 2.85 -16.37
N LEU A 209 0.91 3.99 -15.76
CA LEU A 209 0.11 5.02 -16.41
C LEU A 209 0.80 5.63 -17.65
N GLN A 210 2.13 5.66 -17.67
CA GLN A 210 2.92 6.21 -18.78
C GLN A 210 3.08 5.23 -19.93
N ARG A 211 2.72 3.96 -19.72
CA ARG A 211 2.89 2.87 -20.69
C ARG A 211 1.66 1.95 -20.71
N PRO A 212 0.49 2.42 -21.19
CA PRO A 212 -0.71 1.60 -21.26
C PRO A 212 -0.49 0.26 -21.95
N MET A 213 -1.08 -0.79 -21.37
CA MET A 213 -1.00 -2.18 -21.82
C MET A 213 0.41 -2.82 -21.75
N GLN A 214 1.40 -2.15 -21.15
CA GLN A 214 2.73 -2.72 -20.94
C GLN A 214 2.92 -3.11 -19.48
N PRO A 215 2.90 -4.42 -19.14
CA PRO A 215 3.10 -4.84 -17.76
C PRO A 215 4.52 -4.55 -17.29
N LEU A 216 4.63 -4.21 -16.01
CA LEU A 216 5.87 -3.94 -15.30
C LEU A 216 5.99 -4.90 -14.13
N ARG A 217 7.21 -5.37 -13.87
CA ARG A 217 7.58 -6.10 -12.67
C ARG A 217 8.75 -5.37 -12.03
N GLN A 218 8.69 -5.17 -10.71
CA GLN A 218 9.73 -4.47 -9.98
C GLN A 218 9.82 -5.02 -8.55
N SER A 219 11.02 -5.41 -8.12
CA SER A 219 11.29 -5.65 -6.69
C SER A 219 11.41 -4.31 -5.96
N LEU A 220 10.77 -4.21 -4.81
CA LEU A 220 10.60 -3.02 -3.99
C LEU A 220 11.12 -3.28 -2.59
N HIS A 221 11.67 -2.25 -1.97
CA HIS A 221 11.98 -2.23 -0.55
C HIS A 221 11.22 -1.07 0.09
N ALA A 222 10.23 -1.38 0.91
CA ALA A 222 9.39 -0.37 1.55
C ALA A 222 10.09 0.24 2.78
N ALA A 223 10.10 1.57 2.84
CA ALA A 223 10.46 2.33 4.04
C ALA A 223 9.35 2.23 5.09
N ALA A 224 9.21 1.05 5.69
CA ALA A 224 8.32 0.78 6.81
C ALA A 224 9.11 0.64 8.12
N ARG A 225 8.40 0.55 9.24
CA ARG A 225 9.00 0.32 10.57
C ARG A 225 9.80 -0.99 10.62
N GLU A 226 9.32 -2.00 9.91
CA GLU A 226 10.03 -3.25 9.65
C GLU A 226 10.29 -3.34 8.14
N PRO A 227 11.54 -3.14 7.68
CA PRO A 227 11.84 -3.20 6.27
C PRO A 227 11.56 -4.59 5.69
N GLN A 228 10.71 -4.64 4.67
CA GLN A 228 10.35 -5.86 3.96
C GLN A 228 10.46 -5.65 2.44
N GLY A 229 10.91 -6.69 1.74
CA GLY A 229 10.94 -6.74 0.29
C GLY A 229 9.56 -7.10 -0.28
N PHE A 230 9.22 -6.56 -1.45
CA PHE A 230 8.00 -6.87 -2.17
C PHE A 230 8.29 -6.99 -3.65
N THR A 231 7.66 -7.93 -4.36
CA THR A 231 7.56 -7.87 -5.81
C THR A 231 6.25 -7.18 -6.17
N ALA A 232 6.32 -6.11 -6.95
CA ALA A 232 5.15 -5.44 -7.50
C ALA A 232 4.99 -5.77 -8.99
N TRP A 233 3.77 -6.12 -9.38
CA TRP A 233 3.35 -6.26 -10.76
C TRP A 233 2.35 -5.17 -11.08
N ALA A 234 2.59 -4.38 -12.13
CA ALA A 234 1.74 -3.26 -12.48
C ALA A 234 1.38 -3.26 -13.96
N VAL A 235 0.18 -2.80 -14.29
CA VAL A 235 -0.30 -2.60 -15.66
C VAL A 235 -1.33 -1.49 -15.66
N SER A 236 -1.52 -0.81 -16.79
CA SER A 236 -2.66 0.08 -16.98
C SER A 236 -3.46 -0.30 -18.23
N GLU A 237 -4.76 -0.06 -18.16
CA GLU A 237 -5.70 -0.27 -19.26
C GLU A 237 -6.33 1.05 -19.66
N ALA A 238 -6.60 1.20 -20.96
CA ALA A 238 -7.34 2.33 -21.51
C ALA A 238 -8.69 1.85 -22.05
N ARG A 239 -9.78 2.46 -21.58
CA ARG A 239 -11.14 2.26 -22.08
C ARG A 239 -11.62 3.52 -22.79
N PHE A 240 -12.41 3.34 -23.84
CA PHE A 240 -12.96 4.43 -24.66
C PHE A 240 -14.49 4.35 -24.69
N PRO A 241 -15.18 4.65 -23.57
CA PRO A 241 -16.63 4.44 -23.46
C PRO A 241 -17.46 5.24 -24.47
N GLY A 242 -16.95 6.37 -24.95
CA GLY A 242 -17.56 7.18 -26.02
C GLY A 242 -16.94 6.97 -27.41
N GLY A 243 -16.15 5.91 -27.62
CA GLY A 243 -15.37 5.70 -28.84
C GLY A 243 -14.39 6.85 -29.11
N PHE A 244 -14.11 7.13 -30.38
CA PHE A 244 -13.19 8.21 -30.79
C PHE A 244 -13.66 9.62 -30.42
N ALA A 245 -14.94 9.81 -30.12
CA ALA A 245 -15.49 11.10 -29.73
C ALA A 245 -15.44 11.33 -28.21
N GLY A 246 -15.17 10.28 -27.43
CA GLY A 246 -15.10 10.34 -25.97
C GLY A 246 -13.67 10.41 -25.43
N PRO A 247 -13.51 10.73 -24.14
CA PRO A 247 -12.20 10.70 -23.51
C PRO A 247 -11.69 9.27 -23.35
N ALA A 248 -10.37 9.11 -23.32
CA ALA A 248 -9.73 7.90 -22.83
C ALA A 248 -9.83 7.85 -21.31
N VAL A 249 -10.35 6.75 -20.78
CA VAL A 249 -10.38 6.46 -19.33
C VAL A 249 -9.27 5.47 -19.05
N ILE A 250 -8.24 5.91 -18.33
CA ILE A 250 -7.09 5.06 -17.98
C ILE A 250 -7.19 4.68 -16.50
N GLU A 251 -7.04 3.39 -16.22
CA GLU A 251 -6.91 2.84 -14.87
C GLU A 251 -5.62 2.02 -14.79
N ALA A 252 -4.82 2.24 -13.75
CA ALA A 252 -3.66 1.41 -13.44
C ALA A 252 -3.94 0.53 -12.22
N TRP A 253 -3.35 -0.67 -12.24
CA TRP A 253 -3.45 -1.67 -11.19
C TRP A 253 -2.04 -2.10 -10.79
N MET A 254 -1.84 -2.34 -9.50
CA MET A 254 -0.59 -2.86 -8.95
C MET A 254 -0.87 -3.94 -7.92
N LEU A 255 -0.51 -5.18 -8.25
CA LEU A 255 -0.51 -6.32 -7.35
C LEU A 255 0.80 -6.32 -6.55
N ILE A 256 0.70 -6.48 -5.23
CA ILE A 256 1.84 -6.43 -4.31
C ILE A 256 1.99 -7.80 -3.66
N GLN A 257 3.12 -8.44 -3.91
CA GLN A 257 3.50 -9.72 -3.32
C GLN A 257 4.62 -9.50 -2.30
N PRO A 258 4.44 -9.90 -1.03
CA PRO A 258 5.55 -9.93 -0.08
C PRO A 258 6.67 -10.87 -0.54
N GLU A 259 7.92 -10.44 -0.40
CA GLU A 259 9.08 -11.32 -0.60
C GLU A 259 9.49 -11.96 0.74
N PRO A 260 10.17 -13.13 0.69
CA PRO A 260 10.80 -13.72 1.87
C PRO A 260 11.73 -12.71 2.56
N ARG A 261 11.77 -12.77 3.89
CA ARG A 261 12.65 -11.89 4.69
C ARG A 261 14.11 -12.04 4.22
N GLY A 262 14.76 -10.90 3.98
CA GLY A 262 16.16 -10.85 3.56
C GLY A 262 16.40 -10.93 2.05
N ALA A 263 15.36 -11.17 1.24
CA ALA A 263 15.45 -11.02 -0.21
C ALA A 263 15.67 -9.54 -0.56
N ARG A 264 16.74 -9.26 -1.31
CA ARG A 264 16.99 -7.94 -1.89
C ARG A 264 17.76 -8.08 -3.20
N PRO A 265 17.05 -8.34 -4.32
CA PRO A 265 17.64 -8.31 -5.66
C PRO A 265 18.41 -7.01 -5.94
N ALA A 266 19.42 -7.06 -6.81
CA ALA A 266 20.27 -5.90 -7.10
C ALA A 266 19.50 -4.71 -7.71
N ASP A 267 18.39 -4.98 -8.40
CA ASP A 267 17.50 -4.01 -9.03
C ASP A 267 16.37 -3.53 -8.11
N THR A 268 16.43 -3.83 -6.81
CA THR A 268 15.39 -3.43 -5.84
C THR A 268 15.26 -1.91 -5.73
N LEU A 269 14.06 -1.40 -5.96
CA LEU A 269 13.73 0.02 -5.85
C LEU A 269 13.28 0.37 -4.42
N ASN A 270 13.97 1.31 -3.78
CA ASN A 270 13.58 1.84 -2.48
C ASN A 270 12.37 2.76 -2.63
N VAL A 271 11.27 2.47 -1.92
CA VAL A 271 10.01 3.22 -1.98
C VAL A 271 9.51 3.53 -0.58
N GLY A 272 8.67 4.56 -0.43
CA GLY A 272 7.98 4.85 0.83
C GLY A 272 6.47 4.92 0.64
N ALA A 273 5.73 5.22 1.71
CA ALA A 273 4.30 5.52 1.64
C ALA A 273 4.04 6.92 1.03
N SER A 274 4.67 7.95 1.60
CA SER A 274 4.63 9.34 1.10
C SER A 274 5.95 10.06 1.41
N CYS A 275 6.24 11.16 0.70
CA CYS A 275 7.50 11.90 0.89
C CYS A 275 7.68 12.41 2.33
N ARG A 276 6.60 12.85 2.97
CA ARG A 276 6.59 13.45 4.31
C ARG A 276 6.99 12.50 5.43
N ILE A 277 6.82 11.19 5.24
CA ILE A 277 7.16 10.18 6.27
C ILE A 277 8.20 9.16 5.79
N CYS A 278 8.68 9.28 4.55
CA CYS A 278 9.68 8.38 4.00
C CYS A 278 11.07 8.66 4.57
N ALA A 279 11.68 7.62 5.15
CA ALA A 279 12.98 7.68 5.81
C ALA A 279 14.21 7.64 4.85
N HIS A 280 14.01 7.50 3.54
CA HIS A 280 15.13 7.49 2.57
C HIS A 280 15.69 8.89 2.32
N ALA A 281 16.93 9.19 2.72
CA ALA A 281 17.53 10.52 2.62
C ALA A 281 17.68 11.00 1.16
N ASP A 282 18.30 10.20 0.30
CA ASP A 282 18.71 10.61 -1.06
C ASP A 282 17.74 10.16 -2.17
N CYS A 283 16.44 10.40 -1.96
CA CYS A 283 15.44 10.05 -2.97
C CYS A 283 15.36 11.12 -4.08
N PRO A 284 15.74 10.82 -5.35
CA PRO A 284 15.70 11.80 -6.44
C PRO A 284 14.28 12.22 -6.83
N ALA A 285 13.26 11.46 -6.42
CA ALA A 285 11.86 11.75 -6.67
C ALA A 285 11.16 12.42 -5.47
N ARG A 286 11.92 12.86 -4.46
CA ARG A 286 11.38 13.51 -3.26
C ARG A 286 10.71 14.84 -3.62
N ARG A 287 9.40 14.91 -3.39
CA ARG A 287 8.58 16.13 -3.59
C ARG A 287 8.61 17.06 -2.38
N GLU A 288 8.65 16.49 -1.19
CA GLU A 288 8.57 17.21 0.08
C GLU A 288 9.60 16.68 1.08
N PRO A 289 10.15 17.56 1.94
CA PRO A 289 11.04 17.15 3.01
C PRO A 289 10.29 16.23 4.00
N PRO A 290 10.98 15.24 4.59
CA PRO A 290 10.36 14.39 5.59
C PRO A 290 10.12 15.19 6.89
N LEU A 291 8.95 15.01 7.49
CA LEU A 291 8.56 15.61 8.78
C LEU A 291 9.45 15.14 9.92
N VAL A 292 9.98 13.93 9.79
CA VAL A 292 10.99 13.39 10.69
C VAL A 292 12.35 13.54 10.02
N ALA A 293 13.25 14.29 10.64
CA ALA A 293 14.61 14.49 10.13
C ALA A 293 15.26 13.15 9.74
N THR A 294 15.57 13.00 8.46
CA THR A 294 16.45 11.93 7.96
C THR A 294 17.87 12.31 8.35
N VAL A 295 18.57 11.39 8.99
CA VAL A 295 19.96 11.59 9.39
C VAL A 295 20.80 11.53 8.11
N ASP A 296 21.49 12.62 7.80
CA ASP A 296 22.66 12.57 6.92
C ASP A 296 23.71 11.71 7.63
N ALA A 297 23.92 10.49 7.15
CA ALA A 297 25.09 9.70 7.52
C ALA A 297 26.28 10.22 6.71
N GLY A 298 26.80 11.38 7.11
CA GLY A 298 28.09 11.90 6.66
C GLY A 298 29.24 11.22 7.38
#